data_AF-A0A1T4LRS7-F1
#
_entry.id   AF-A0A1T4LRS7-F1
#
_cell.length_a   1.000
_cell.length_b   1.000
_cell.length_c   1.000
_cell.angle_alpha   90.00
_cell.angle_beta   90.00
_cell.angle_gamma   90.00
#
_symmetry.space_group_name_H-M   'P 1'
#
loop_
_entity.id
_entity.type
_entity.pdbx_description
1 polymer ?
#
loop_
_entity_poly.entity_id
_entity_poly.type
_entity_poly.pdbx_seq_one_letter_code
_entity_poly.pdbx_strand_id
1 'polypeptide(L)'
;MKKIKPFLLTVVLTLFVAGCDNSLERASNTIGLMQDQVTKIVNELYEVQNLENTLQSDFEEDLANANDNLEYFNQDEILVMQNISERKTHLNNMKDAMKELNSLVPELESTKKNQNLPVGDFDKLATMITNLQTDLTTYTDNYLPNLDLEAQTFQSIGNPNVDYNSFFKVFDNINTLSQDNLYYLDAVLKHFEPLNGLLVDTKVKIVTLQEAK
;
A
#
# COMPACT_ATOMS: atom_id res chain seq x y z
N MET A 1 7.96 59.24 -64.12
CA MET A 1 8.24 57.81 -63.86
C MET A 1 8.25 57.59 -62.34
N LYS A 2 7.49 56.58 -61.89
CA LYS A 2 7.22 56.17 -60.50
C LYS A 2 8.50 55.98 -59.68
N LYS A 3 8.46 56.32 -58.38
CA LYS A 3 9.03 55.47 -57.30
C LYS A 3 8.19 55.61 -56.03
N ILE A 4 7.27 54.66 -55.86
CA ILE A 4 6.52 54.42 -54.62
C ILE A 4 7.51 53.82 -53.61
N LYS A 5 7.61 54.39 -52.41
CA LYS A 5 8.39 53.82 -51.30
C LYS A 5 7.60 52.66 -50.69
N PRO A 6 8.19 51.47 -50.48
CA PRO A 6 7.51 50.39 -49.78
C PRO A 6 7.54 50.68 -48.27
N PHE A 7 6.37 50.89 -47.69
CA PHE A 7 6.17 50.86 -46.25
C PHE A 7 6.22 49.40 -45.82
N LEU A 8 7.35 48.95 -45.27
CA LEU A 8 7.47 47.62 -44.68
C LEU A 8 6.66 47.62 -43.37
N LEU A 9 5.43 47.10 -43.46
CA LEU A 9 4.60 46.80 -42.31
C LEU A 9 5.14 45.50 -41.69
N THR A 10 6.07 45.61 -40.74
CA THR A 10 6.51 44.46 -39.95
C THR A 10 5.40 44.12 -38.96
N VAL A 11 4.48 43.25 -39.38
CA VAL A 11 3.55 42.59 -38.46
C VAL A 11 4.38 41.63 -37.62
N VAL A 12 4.77 42.06 -36.43
CA VAL A 12 5.26 41.16 -35.38
C VAL A 12 4.05 40.37 -34.90
N LEU A 13 3.80 39.23 -35.54
CA LEU A 13 3.00 38.17 -34.92
C LEU A 13 3.80 37.69 -33.71
N THR A 14 3.54 38.26 -32.54
CA THR A 14 3.78 37.55 -31.29
C THR A 14 2.82 36.37 -31.30
N LEU A 15 3.27 35.26 -31.87
CA LEU A 15 2.77 33.93 -31.56
C LEU A 15 3.01 33.76 -30.06
N PHE A 16 2.04 34.18 -29.25
CA PHE A 16 1.83 33.58 -27.95
C PHE A 16 1.53 32.11 -28.24
N VAL A 17 2.59 31.30 -28.27
CA VAL A 17 2.46 29.89 -28.00
C VAL A 17 1.95 29.83 -26.57
N ALA A 18 0.62 29.77 -26.42
CA ALA A 18 0.02 29.24 -25.22
C ALA A 18 0.59 27.83 -25.11
N GLY A 19 1.68 27.68 -24.36
CA GLY A 19 2.15 26.38 -23.95
C GLY A 19 1.01 25.79 -23.15
N CYS A 20 0.22 24.91 -23.77
CA CYS A 20 -0.64 24.00 -23.04
C CYS A 20 0.30 23.17 -22.16
N ASP A 21 0.47 23.62 -20.93
CA ASP A 21 1.23 22.93 -19.93
C ASP A 21 0.55 21.58 -19.67
N ASN A 22 1.18 20.47 -20.08
CA ASN A 22 0.71 19.10 -19.83
C ASN A 22 0.58 18.76 -18.33
N SER A 23 0.84 19.72 -17.43
CA SER A 23 0.51 19.69 -16.00
C SER A 23 -0.83 19.04 -15.64
N LEU A 24 -1.94 19.32 -16.34
CA LEU A 24 -3.26 18.72 -16.02
C LEU A 24 -3.30 17.23 -16.32
N GLU A 25 -2.79 16.82 -17.48
CA GLU A 25 -2.71 15.40 -17.85
C GLU A 25 -1.78 14.65 -16.89
N ARG A 26 -0.62 15.25 -16.59
CA ARG A 26 0.32 14.70 -15.60
C ARG A 26 -0.33 14.54 -14.23
N ALA A 27 -0.99 15.57 -13.71
CA ALA A 27 -1.67 15.49 -12.42
C ALA A 27 -2.77 14.41 -12.41
N SER A 28 -3.57 14.32 -13.47
CA SER A 28 -4.60 13.27 -13.61
C SER A 28 -3.98 11.86 -13.59
N ASN A 29 -2.90 11.65 -14.33
CA ASN A 29 -2.20 10.37 -14.39
C ASN A 29 -1.57 10.01 -13.04
N THR A 30 -0.89 10.97 -12.40
CA THR A 30 -0.29 10.77 -11.07
C THR A 30 -1.36 10.41 -10.03
N ILE A 31 -2.50 11.11 -10.00
CA ILE A 31 -3.61 10.76 -9.10
C ILE A 31 -4.18 9.36 -9.42
N GLY A 32 -4.31 9.00 -10.70
CA GLY A 32 -4.69 7.65 -11.10
C GLY A 32 -3.75 6.58 -10.56
N LEU A 33 -2.44 6.77 -10.73
CA LEU A 33 -1.42 5.86 -10.20
C LEU A 33 -1.44 5.79 -8.67
N MET A 34 -1.69 6.91 -7.98
CA MET A 34 -1.87 6.91 -6.53
C MET A 34 -3.05 6.04 -6.10
N GLN A 35 -4.19 6.12 -6.81
CA GLN A 35 -5.35 5.26 -6.54
C GLN A 35 -5.04 3.79 -6.75
N ASP A 36 -4.31 3.45 -7.82
CA ASP A 36 -3.90 2.07 -8.09
C ASP A 36 -3.04 1.51 -6.96
N GLN A 37 -2.08 2.30 -6.45
CA GLN A 37 -1.22 1.88 -5.34
C GLN A 37 -1.97 1.78 -4.01
N VAL A 38 -2.88 2.71 -3.71
CA VAL A 38 -3.75 2.59 -2.51
C VAL A 38 -4.60 1.32 -2.59
N THR A 39 -5.18 1.04 -3.76
CA THR A 39 -5.97 -0.18 -3.99
C THR A 39 -5.12 -1.44 -3.80
N LYS A 40 -3.88 -1.43 -4.32
CA LYS A 40 -2.94 -2.53 -4.12
C LYS A 40 -2.66 -2.77 -2.64
N ILE A 41 -2.37 -1.72 -1.86
CA ILE A 41 -2.14 -1.86 -0.41
C ILE A 41 -3.36 -2.48 0.28
N VAL A 42 -4.58 -2.02 -0.05
CA VAL A 42 -5.82 -2.58 0.52
C VAL A 42 -5.99 -4.06 0.17
N ASN A 43 -5.72 -4.45 -1.08
CA ASN A 43 -5.82 -5.84 -1.51
C ASN A 43 -4.81 -6.75 -0.78
N GLU A 44 -3.55 -6.34 -0.68
CA GLU A 44 -2.54 -7.11 0.05
C GLU A 44 -2.91 -7.25 1.53
N LEU A 45 -3.47 -6.20 2.14
CA LEU A 45 -3.97 -6.24 3.52
C LEU A 45 -5.14 -7.21 3.68
N TYR A 46 -6.05 -7.25 2.69
CA TYR A 46 -7.14 -8.22 2.65
C TYR A 46 -6.62 -9.66 2.55
N GLU A 47 -5.61 -9.93 1.71
CA GLU A 47 -5.02 -11.28 1.62
C GLU A 47 -4.36 -11.71 2.94
N VAL A 48 -3.65 -10.80 3.62
CA VAL A 48 -3.13 -11.09 4.97
C VAL A 48 -4.25 -11.46 5.94
N GLN A 49 -5.37 -10.75 5.94
CA GLN A 49 -6.51 -11.07 6.80
C GLN A 49 -7.18 -12.40 6.44
N ASN A 50 -7.24 -12.77 5.16
CA ASN A 50 -7.73 -14.08 4.75
C ASN A 50 -6.84 -15.19 5.30
N LEU A 51 -5.52 -15.04 5.18
CA LEU A 51 -4.55 -16.01 5.69
C LEU A 51 -4.61 -16.14 7.21
N GLU A 52 -4.80 -15.03 7.94
CA GLU A 52 -5.05 -15.09 9.40
C GLU A 52 -6.31 -15.90 9.72
N ASN A 53 -7.36 -15.76 8.91
CA ASN A 53 -8.62 -16.50 9.12
C ASN A 53 -8.51 -18.00 8.78
N THR A 54 -7.59 -18.40 7.90
CA THR A 54 -7.39 -19.81 7.53
C THR A 54 -6.32 -20.50 8.37
N LEU A 55 -5.51 -19.75 9.13
CA LEU A 55 -4.42 -20.31 9.94
C LEU A 55 -4.86 -21.46 10.85
N GLN A 56 -6.04 -21.35 11.47
CA GLN A 56 -6.56 -22.42 12.32
C GLN A 56 -6.87 -23.69 11.53
N SER A 57 -7.51 -23.58 10.36
CA SER A 57 -7.78 -24.75 9.53
C SER A 57 -6.50 -25.38 8.99
N ASP A 58 -5.52 -24.55 8.61
CA ASP A 58 -4.21 -25.00 8.16
C ASP A 58 -3.50 -25.80 9.27
N PHE A 59 -3.56 -25.31 10.51
CA PHE A 59 -3.05 -26.03 11.68
C PHE A 59 -3.77 -27.34 11.96
N GLU A 60 -5.10 -27.36 11.89
CA GLU A 60 -5.90 -28.58 12.11
C GLU A 60 -5.60 -29.66 11.06
N GLU A 61 -5.38 -29.26 9.81
CA GLU A 61 -4.98 -30.15 8.72
C GLU A 61 -3.55 -30.68 8.91
N ASP A 62 -2.59 -29.82 9.27
CA ASP A 62 -1.23 -30.23 9.61
C ASP A 62 -1.21 -31.20 10.80
N LEU A 63 -2.04 -30.96 11.82
CA LEU A 63 -2.17 -31.87 12.96
C LEU A 63 -2.76 -33.23 12.56
N ALA A 64 -3.76 -33.25 11.68
CA ALA A 64 -4.30 -34.49 11.13
C ALA A 64 -3.25 -35.27 10.32
N ASN A 65 -2.43 -34.56 9.54
CA ASN A 65 -1.34 -35.14 8.75
C ASN A 65 -0.18 -35.65 9.61
N ALA A 66 0.10 -34.99 10.74
CA ALA A 66 1.11 -35.40 11.71
C ALA A 66 0.80 -36.79 12.31
N ASN A 67 -0.47 -37.19 12.38
CA ASN A 67 -0.93 -38.38 13.09
C ASN A 67 -0.36 -38.40 14.54
N ASP A 68 0.34 -39.46 14.93
CA ASP A 68 0.99 -39.58 16.24
C ASP A 68 2.44 -39.04 16.26
N ASN A 69 2.94 -38.50 15.14
CA ASN A 69 4.31 -38.00 15.03
C ASN A 69 4.36 -36.48 14.93
N LEU A 70 4.46 -35.82 16.08
CA LEU A 70 4.56 -34.36 16.15
C LEU A 70 5.85 -33.78 15.54
N GLU A 71 6.90 -34.59 15.32
CA GLU A 71 8.09 -34.14 14.58
C GLU A 71 7.75 -33.66 13.16
N TYR A 72 6.57 -33.99 12.64
CA TYR A 72 5.99 -33.40 11.42
C TYR A 72 6.06 -31.87 11.41
N PHE A 73 5.86 -31.22 12.55
CA PHE A 73 5.91 -29.75 12.67
C PHE A 73 7.31 -29.14 12.52
N ASN A 74 8.38 -29.94 12.48
CA ASN A 74 9.73 -29.45 12.21
C ASN A 74 10.00 -29.19 10.71
N GLN A 75 9.02 -29.47 9.84
CA GLN A 75 9.16 -29.31 8.39
C GLN A 75 8.78 -27.88 7.96
N ASP A 76 9.47 -27.36 6.95
CA ASP A 76 9.22 -26.02 6.40
C ASP A 76 8.06 -25.98 5.40
N GLU A 77 7.61 -27.13 4.89
CA GLU A 77 6.61 -27.23 3.81
C GLU A 77 5.18 -27.49 4.30
N ILE A 78 4.93 -27.50 5.62
CA ILE A 78 3.59 -27.68 6.19
C ILE A 78 2.71 -26.44 5.97
N LEU A 79 1.39 -26.61 6.04
CA LEU A 79 0.43 -25.56 5.66
C LEU A 79 0.59 -24.30 6.52
N VAL A 80 0.81 -24.43 7.83
CA VAL A 80 1.03 -23.26 8.70
C VAL A 80 2.30 -22.49 8.32
N MET A 81 3.36 -23.16 7.86
CA MET A 81 4.58 -22.50 7.41
C MET A 81 4.38 -21.80 6.06
N GLN A 82 3.63 -22.41 5.16
CA GLN A 82 3.24 -21.79 3.89
C GLN A 82 2.41 -20.53 4.14
N ASN A 83 1.39 -20.61 4.99
CA ASN A 83 0.56 -19.49 5.40
C ASN A 83 1.39 -18.31 5.95
N ILE A 84 2.33 -18.59 6.88
CA ILE A 84 3.24 -17.58 7.43
C ILE A 84 4.10 -16.94 6.34
N SER A 85 4.63 -17.75 5.42
CA SER A 85 5.46 -17.28 4.30
C SER A 85 4.68 -16.37 3.34
N GLU A 86 3.43 -16.72 3.04
CA GLU A 86 2.53 -15.92 2.21
C GLU A 86 2.18 -14.59 2.90
N ARG A 87 1.87 -14.60 4.20
CA ARG A 87 1.67 -13.36 4.98
C ARG A 87 2.90 -12.45 4.93
N LYS A 88 4.12 -13.00 5.07
CA LYS A 88 5.37 -12.22 4.90
C LYS A 88 5.49 -11.61 3.50
N THR A 89 5.11 -12.36 2.47
CA THR A 89 5.14 -11.89 1.08
C THR A 89 4.20 -10.71 0.89
N HIS A 90 2.95 -10.82 1.34
CA HIS A 90 1.97 -9.74 1.25
C HIS A 90 2.37 -8.50 2.06
N LEU A 91 2.96 -8.67 3.25
CA LEU A 91 3.52 -7.56 4.04
C LEU A 91 4.63 -6.81 3.28
N ASN A 92 5.52 -7.54 2.60
CA ASN A 92 6.57 -6.91 1.78
C ASN A 92 5.99 -6.21 0.54
N ASN A 93 5.01 -6.82 -0.13
CA ASN A 93 4.31 -6.19 -1.25
C ASN A 93 3.62 -4.89 -0.85
N MET A 94 3.04 -4.82 0.35
CA MET A 94 2.49 -3.58 0.91
C MET A 94 3.56 -2.50 1.09
N LYS A 95 4.74 -2.86 1.62
CA LYS A 95 5.87 -1.93 1.78
C LYS A 95 6.33 -1.37 0.43
N ASP A 96 6.39 -2.22 -0.59
CA ASP A 96 6.77 -1.82 -1.95
C ASP A 96 5.72 -0.90 -2.59
N ALA A 97 4.44 -1.24 -2.49
CA ALA A 97 3.35 -0.39 -2.97
C ALA A 97 3.34 0.98 -2.26
N MET A 98 3.62 1.01 -0.95
CA MET A 98 3.73 2.26 -0.19
C MET A 98 4.94 3.10 -0.62
N LYS A 99 6.06 2.46 -0.96
CA LYS A 99 7.25 3.15 -1.50
C LYS A 99 6.94 3.77 -2.86
N GLU A 100 6.25 3.04 -3.73
CA GLU A 100 5.78 3.55 -5.02
C GLU A 100 4.82 4.72 -4.83
N LEU A 101 3.82 4.58 -3.94
CA LEU A 101 2.87 5.65 -3.62
C LEU A 101 3.57 6.93 -3.11
N ASN A 102 4.55 6.80 -2.24
CA ASN A 102 5.35 7.95 -1.76
C ASN A 102 6.16 8.61 -2.88
N SER A 103 6.67 7.82 -3.83
CA SER A 103 7.44 8.35 -4.96
C SER A 103 6.61 9.24 -5.90
N LEU A 104 5.28 9.06 -5.90
CA LEU A 104 4.34 9.87 -6.69
C LEU A 104 4.06 11.24 -6.05
N VAL A 105 4.31 11.42 -4.75
CA VAL A 105 4.05 12.70 -4.06
C VAL A 105 4.90 13.84 -4.66
N PRO A 106 6.23 13.73 -4.83
CA PRO A 106 7.02 14.75 -5.51
C PRO A 106 6.57 15.05 -6.94
N GLU A 107 6.06 14.06 -7.66
CA GLU A 107 5.53 14.28 -9.02
C GLU A 107 4.30 15.18 -8.98
N LEU A 108 3.37 14.90 -8.05
CA LEU A 108 2.17 15.71 -7.83
C LEU A 108 2.55 17.14 -7.43
N GLU A 109 3.50 17.31 -6.52
CA GLU A 109 4.06 18.61 -6.10
C GLU A 109 4.63 19.41 -7.29
N SER A 110 5.34 18.74 -8.20
CA SER A 110 5.95 19.39 -9.36
C SER A 110 4.95 20.02 -10.32
N THR A 111 3.68 19.55 -10.31
CA THR A 111 2.61 20.04 -11.19
C THR A 111 1.98 21.35 -10.71
N LYS A 112 2.21 21.77 -9.45
CA LYS A 112 1.60 22.97 -8.83
C LYS A 112 1.85 24.31 -9.53
N LYS A 113 2.71 24.34 -10.55
CA LYS A 113 3.07 25.56 -11.30
C LYS A 113 1.91 26.12 -12.17
N ASN A 114 0.84 25.36 -12.36
CA ASN A 114 -0.34 25.80 -13.11
C ASN A 114 -1.39 26.46 -12.21
N GLN A 115 -1.86 27.67 -12.57
CA GLN A 115 -2.72 28.53 -11.74
C GLN A 115 -4.13 28.01 -11.46
N ASN A 116 -4.54 26.86 -12.01
CA ASN A 116 -5.90 26.32 -11.83
C ASN A 116 -5.96 24.94 -11.16
N LEU A 117 -4.82 24.34 -10.77
CA LEU A 117 -4.83 23.03 -10.12
C LEU A 117 -5.31 23.11 -8.66
N PRO A 118 -5.93 22.03 -8.12
CA PRO A 118 -6.37 21.98 -6.72
C PRO A 118 -5.18 21.76 -5.77
N VAL A 119 -4.26 22.74 -5.69
CA VAL A 119 -3.01 22.67 -4.93
C VAL A 119 -3.23 22.30 -3.46
N GLY A 120 -4.30 22.82 -2.85
CA GLY A 120 -4.63 22.50 -1.46
C GLY A 120 -5.07 21.05 -1.24
N ASP A 121 -5.58 20.36 -2.26
CA ASP A 121 -5.85 18.92 -2.17
C ASP A 121 -4.54 18.13 -2.28
N PHE A 122 -3.58 18.59 -3.10
CA PHE A 122 -2.27 17.94 -3.22
C PHE A 122 -1.48 17.98 -1.92
N ASP A 123 -1.49 19.12 -1.21
CA ASP A 123 -0.86 19.26 0.11
C ASP A 123 -1.47 18.28 1.14
N LYS A 124 -2.80 18.14 1.12
CA LYS A 124 -3.51 17.20 1.99
C LYS A 124 -3.20 15.75 1.64
N LEU A 125 -3.19 15.40 0.35
CA LEU A 125 -2.82 14.06 -0.12
C LEU A 125 -1.39 13.71 0.32
N ALA A 126 -0.43 14.61 0.15
CA ALA A 126 0.95 14.41 0.59
C ALA A 126 1.04 14.12 2.10
N THR A 127 0.28 14.88 2.90
CA THR A 127 0.20 14.68 4.36
C THR A 127 -0.43 13.33 4.72
N MET A 128 -1.55 12.98 4.09
CA MET A 128 -2.25 11.72 4.36
C MET A 128 -1.43 10.50 3.93
N ILE A 129 -0.73 10.59 2.80
CA ILE A 129 0.18 9.53 2.32
C ILE A 129 1.35 9.36 3.29
N THR A 130 1.90 10.44 3.84
CA THR A 130 2.98 10.39 4.85
C THR A 130 2.50 9.75 6.16
N ASN A 131 1.28 10.08 6.60
CA ASN A 131 0.69 9.47 7.80
C ASN A 131 0.41 7.97 7.60
N LEU A 132 -0.17 7.61 6.44
CA LEU A 132 -0.35 6.21 6.07
C LEU A 132 0.99 5.47 6.02
N GLN A 133 2.04 6.06 5.43
CA GLN A 133 3.38 5.46 5.42
C GLN A 133 3.86 5.16 6.84
N THR A 134 3.70 6.10 7.76
CA THR A 134 4.16 5.95 9.14
C THR A 134 3.47 4.78 9.84
N ASP A 135 2.14 4.73 9.75
CA ASP A 135 1.36 3.70 10.43
C ASP A 135 1.52 2.33 9.75
N LEU A 136 1.56 2.29 8.42
CA LEU A 136 1.80 1.05 7.67
C LEU A 136 3.21 0.50 7.95
N THR A 137 4.23 1.36 7.99
CA THR A 137 5.59 0.94 8.35
C THR A 137 5.61 0.34 9.75
N THR A 138 5.00 1.02 10.72
CA THR A 138 4.88 0.54 12.09
C THR A 138 4.18 -0.82 12.15
N TYR A 139 3.05 -0.98 11.46
CA TYR A 139 2.34 -2.25 11.36
C TYR A 139 3.24 -3.36 10.79
N THR A 140 3.83 -3.15 9.61
CA THR A 140 4.66 -4.18 8.97
C THR A 140 5.93 -4.53 9.74
N ASP A 141 6.58 -3.54 10.38
CA ASP A 141 7.82 -3.75 11.12
C ASP A 141 7.60 -4.44 12.47
N ASN A 142 6.39 -4.37 13.04
CA ASN A 142 6.01 -5.18 14.21
C ASN A 142 5.53 -6.58 13.80
N TYR A 143 4.79 -6.69 12.70
CA TYR A 143 4.19 -7.96 12.29
C TYR A 143 5.22 -8.94 11.70
N LEU A 144 6.18 -8.47 10.90
CA LEU A 144 7.19 -9.36 10.31
C LEU A 144 7.98 -10.17 11.37
N PRO A 145 8.49 -9.58 12.45
CA PRO A 145 9.09 -10.34 13.56
C PRO A 145 8.10 -11.28 14.26
N ASN A 146 6.83 -10.86 14.42
CA ASN A 146 5.81 -11.72 15.01
C ASN A 146 5.58 -12.98 14.17
N LEU A 147 5.64 -12.89 12.84
CA LEU A 147 5.57 -14.05 11.94
C LEU A 147 6.78 -14.99 12.10
N ASP A 148 7.97 -14.48 12.44
CA ASP A 148 9.12 -15.33 12.76
C ASP A 148 8.93 -16.06 14.10
N LEU A 149 8.33 -15.39 15.10
CA LEU A 149 8.02 -15.99 16.40
C LEU A 149 6.88 -17.00 16.31
N GLU A 150 5.88 -16.71 15.49
CA GLU A 150 4.77 -17.60 15.18
C GLU A 150 5.28 -18.88 14.50
N ALA A 151 6.18 -18.77 13.53
CA ALA A 151 6.82 -19.93 12.90
C ALA A 151 7.54 -20.81 13.93
N GLN A 152 8.38 -20.19 14.77
CA GLN A 152 9.08 -20.89 15.86
C GLN A 152 8.11 -21.54 16.86
N THR A 153 6.98 -20.89 17.13
CA THR A 153 5.97 -21.39 18.05
C THR A 153 5.33 -22.67 17.50
N PHE A 154 4.92 -22.69 16.23
CA PHE A 154 4.40 -23.91 15.61
C PHE A 154 5.47 -25.01 15.50
N GLN A 155 6.68 -24.67 15.07
CA GLN A 155 7.78 -25.65 14.98
C GLN A 155 8.13 -26.25 16.35
N SER A 156 7.92 -25.53 17.46
CA SER A 156 8.17 -26.04 18.80
C SER A 156 7.31 -27.27 19.18
N ILE A 157 6.19 -27.49 18.48
CA ILE A 157 5.36 -28.69 18.63
C ILE A 157 6.15 -29.95 18.29
N GLY A 158 7.06 -29.87 17.32
CA GLY A 158 7.91 -31.00 16.91
C GLY A 158 9.05 -31.32 17.87
N ASN A 159 9.14 -30.64 19.02
CA ASN A 159 10.12 -30.95 20.04
C ASN A 159 9.79 -32.29 20.73
N PRO A 160 10.73 -33.25 20.82
CA PRO A 160 10.48 -34.55 21.47
C PRO A 160 10.16 -34.45 22.96
N ASN A 161 10.44 -33.29 23.59
CA ASN A 161 10.09 -33.02 24.99
C ASN A 161 8.78 -32.26 25.15
N VAL A 162 7.99 -32.09 24.09
CA VAL A 162 6.67 -31.43 24.19
C VAL A 162 5.75 -32.28 25.08
N ASP A 163 5.22 -31.65 26.11
CA ASP A 163 4.15 -32.18 26.95
C ASP A 163 2.83 -31.44 26.67
N TYR A 164 1.76 -31.92 27.31
CA TYR A 164 0.43 -31.30 27.23
C TYR A 164 0.46 -29.79 27.49
N ASN A 165 1.18 -29.33 28.52
CA ASN A 165 1.21 -27.91 28.87
C ASN A 165 1.96 -27.09 27.82
N SER A 166 3.11 -27.57 27.32
CA SER A 166 3.84 -26.88 26.26
C SER A 166 3.08 -26.87 24.93
N PHE A 167 2.32 -27.92 24.63
CA PHE A 167 1.48 -27.96 23.43
C PHE A 167 0.40 -26.88 23.49
N PHE A 168 -0.36 -26.77 24.59
CA PHE A 168 -1.42 -25.78 24.70
C PHE A 168 -0.91 -24.33 24.80
N LYS A 169 0.31 -24.11 25.30
CA LYS A 169 0.96 -22.78 25.30
C LYS A 169 1.19 -22.21 23.89
N VAL A 170 1.22 -23.05 22.85
CA VAL A 170 1.26 -22.57 21.47
C VAL A 170 0.11 -21.62 21.20
N PHE A 171 -1.12 -22.00 21.57
CA PHE A 171 -2.30 -21.17 21.32
C PHE A 171 -2.25 -19.84 22.08
N ASP A 172 -1.74 -19.83 23.31
CA ASP A 172 -1.55 -18.59 24.08
C ASP A 172 -0.56 -17.64 23.39
N ASN A 173 0.56 -18.18 22.89
CA ASN A 173 1.56 -17.42 22.17
C ASN A 173 0.99 -16.87 20.85
N ILE A 174 0.34 -17.72 20.03
CA ILE A 174 -0.26 -17.30 18.76
C ILE A 174 -1.33 -16.22 18.99
N ASN A 175 -2.21 -16.39 19.98
CA ASN A 175 -3.23 -15.38 20.31
C ASN A 175 -2.61 -14.05 20.74
N THR A 176 -1.52 -14.09 21.50
CA THR A 176 -0.81 -12.87 21.91
C THR A 176 -0.23 -12.14 20.71
N LEU A 177 0.46 -12.86 19.81
CA LEU A 177 1.03 -12.29 18.59
C LEU A 177 -0.05 -11.72 17.67
N SER A 178 -1.17 -12.44 17.52
CA SER A 178 -2.33 -11.98 16.74
C SER A 178 -2.93 -10.69 17.30
N GLN A 179 -3.10 -10.59 18.61
CA GLN A 179 -3.59 -9.37 19.27
C GLN A 179 -2.65 -8.18 19.05
N ASP A 180 -1.34 -8.40 19.14
CA ASP A 180 -0.34 -7.36 18.87
C ASP A 180 -0.42 -6.88 17.41
N ASN A 181 -0.62 -7.79 16.45
CA ASN A 181 -0.79 -7.42 15.03
C ASN A 181 -2.07 -6.60 14.81
N LEU A 182 -3.20 -7.01 15.40
CA LEU A 182 -4.48 -6.31 15.31
C LEU A 182 -4.42 -4.90 15.91
N TYR A 183 -3.66 -4.72 17.00
CA TYR A 183 -3.50 -3.41 17.63
C TYR A 183 -2.93 -2.36 16.65
N TYR A 184 -1.93 -2.73 15.85
CA TYR A 184 -1.34 -1.82 14.87
C TYR A 184 -2.17 -1.70 13.59
N LEU A 185 -2.92 -2.74 13.22
CA LEU A 185 -3.80 -2.72 12.05
C LEU A 185 -4.85 -1.61 12.13
N ASP A 186 -5.44 -1.38 13.31
CA ASP A 186 -6.44 -0.34 13.54
C ASP A 186 -5.95 1.07 13.21
N ALA A 187 -4.65 1.34 13.35
CA ALA A 187 -4.07 2.63 12.97
C ALA A 187 -4.04 2.79 11.44
N VAL A 188 -3.69 1.73 10.71
CA VAL A 188 -3.62 1.71 9.24
C VAL A 188 -5.01 1.89 8.62
N LEU A 189 -6.01 1.17 9.12
CA LEU A 189 -7.35 1.14 8.53
C LEU A 189 -8.04 2.52 8.47
N LYS A 190 -7.72 3.40 9.43
CA LYS A 190 -8.30 4.76 9.53
C LYS A 190 -7.94 5.68 8.36
N HIS A 191 -6.91 5.35 7.58
CA HIS A 191 -6.44 6.18 6.49
C HIS A 191 -7.19 5.96 5.17
N PHE A 192 -7.67 4.75 4.90
CA PHE A 192 -8.08 4.37 3.55
C PHE A 192 -9.33 5.10 3.07
N GLU A 193 -10.38 5.17 3.89
CA GLU A 193 -11.62 5.87 3.52
C GLU A 193 -11.39 7.37 3.21
N PRO A 194 -10.78 8.17 4.10
CA PRO A 194 -10.58 9.59 3.81
C PRO A 194 -9.57 9.82 2.68
N LEU A 195 -8.53 8.98 2.56
CA LEU A 195 -7.54 9.11 1.48
C LEU A 195 -8.18 8.83 0.11
N ASN A 196 -8.95 7.75 0.00
CA ASN A 196 -9.64 7.40 -1.24
C ASN A 196 -10.67 8.48 -1.62
N GLY A 197 -11.43 8.99 -0.65
CA GLY A 197 -12.37 10.09 -0.88
C GLY A 197 -11.67 11.32 -1.48
N LEU A 198 -10.56 11.74 -0.88
CA LEU A 198 -9.80 12.89 -1.40
C LEU A 198 -9.19 12.62 -2.77
N LEU A 199 -8.66 11.42 -3.04
CA LEU A 199 -8.13 11.05 -4.36
C LEU A 199 -9.21 11.13 -5.44
N VAL A 200 -10.41 10.59 -5.18
CA VAL A 200 -11.55 10.64 -6.09
C VAL A 200 -11.98 12.08 -6.35
N ASP A 201 -12.20 12.88 -5.30
CA ASP A 201 -12.60 14.28 -5.42
C ASP A 201 -11.58 15.11 -6.20
N THR A 202 -10.30 14.89 -5.93
CA THR A 202 -9.19 15.56 -6.62
C THR A 202 -9.17 15.20 -8.10
N LYS A 203 -9.37 13.92 -8.43
CA LYS A 203 -9.44 13.44 -9.81
C LYS A 203 -10.61 14.09 -10.56
N VAL A 204 -11.80 14.14 -9.95
CA VAL A 204 -12.97 14.79 -10.54
C VAL A 204 -12.67 16.26 -10.86
N LYS A 205 -12.09 17.01 -9.91
CA LYS A 205 -11.70 18.42 -10.13
C LYS A 205 -10.73 18.56 -11.30
N ILE A 206 -9.71 17.71 -11.39
CA ILE A 206 -8.72 17.76 -12.48
C ILE A 206 -9.39 17.45 -13.83
N VAL A 207 -10.24 16.43 -13.91
CA VAL A 207 -10.96 16.08 -15.15
C VAL A 207 -11.89 17.20 -15.59
N THR A 208 -12.65 17.80 -14.67
CA THR A 208 -13.50 18.96 -15.01
C THR A 208 -12.68 20.14 -15.56
N LEU A 209 -11.47 20.38 -15.03
CA LEU A 209 -10.56 21.40 -15.57
C LEU A 209 -9.99 21.04 -16.95
N GLN A 210 -9.84 19.75 -17.26
CA GLN A 210 -9.44 19.29 -18.59
C GLN A 210 -10.55 19.48 -19.62
N GLU A 211 -11.80 19.16 -19.26
CA GLU A 211 -12.98 19.32 -20.13
C GLU A 211 -13.37 20.79 -20.37
N ALA A 212 -12.99 21.69 -19.46
CA ALA A 212 -13.25 23.13 -19.60
C ALA A 212 -12.25 23.87 -20.52
N LYS A 213 -11.25 23.17 -21.07
CA LYS A 213 -10.28 23.71 -22.05
C LYS A 213 -10.70 23.42 -23.48
#